data_AF-A0A414ZET5-F1
#
_entry.id   AF-A0A414ZET5-F1
#
_cell.length_a   1.000
_cell.length_b   1.000
_cell.length_c   1.000
_cell.angle_alpha   90.00
_cell.angle_beta   90.00
_cell.angle_gamma   90.00
#
_symmetry.space_group_name_H-M   'P 1'
#
loop_
_entity.id
_entity.type
_entity.pdbx_description
1 polymer ?
#
loop_
_entity_poly.entity_id
_entity_poly.type
_entity_poly.pdbx_seq_one_letter_code
_entity_poly.pdbx_strand_id
1 'polypeptide(L)'
;MNGYLDLVEHYQNVLEKRNEWTFRVQSTFLAVASAMFAVIVSLNSSSTDSTCSRILLAIAVLLDILCILFSSISLYENKVENDKTAHTCYHRIEQYIHEDVSLDILSLHKGSERGKLFLFCEKWSYISFFIFICALTIYALHKFLLM
;
A
#
# COMPACT_ATOMS: atom_id res chain seq x y z
N MET A 1 8.27 36.00 12.24
CA MET A 1 7.47 34.95 12.92
C MET A 1 6.45 34.28 12.01
N ASN A 2 5.62 35.00 11.24
CA ASN A 2 4.56 34.36 10.42
C ASN A 2 5.05 33.37 9.33
N GLY A 3 6.19 33.62 8.69
CA GLY A 3 6.65 32.77 7.57
C GLY A 3 7.05 31.34 7.97
N TYR A 4 7.48 31.12 9.21
CA TYR A 4 7.83 29.77 9.68
C TYR A 4 6.59 28.94 10.03
N LEU A 5 5.55 29.58 10.59
CA LEU A 5 4.30 28.91 10.91
C LEU A 5 3.58 28.42 9.63
N ASP A 6 3.53 29.30 8.62
CA ASP A 6 2.95 29.00 7.30
C ASP A 6 3.69 27.84 6.60
N LEU A 7 5.02 27.77 6.77
CA LEU A 7 5.83 26.69 6.24
C LEU A 7 5.58 25.34 6.94
N VAL A 8 5.38 25.36 8.26
CA VAL A 8 5.06 24.16 9.05
C VAL A 8 3.69 23.63 8.70
N GLU A 9 2.68 24.51 8.60
CA GLU A 9 1.33 24.15 8.20
C GLU A 9 1.30 23.60 6.77
N HIS A 10 2.05 24.22 5.85
CA HIS A 10 2.21 23.71 4.49
C HIS A 10 2.84 22.30 4.48
N TYR A 11 3.87 22.08 5.29
CA TYR A 11 4.55 20.79 5.36
C TYR A 11 3.68 19.69 5.96
N GLN A 12 2.92 19.98 7.01
CA GLN A 12 1.93 19.07 7.58
C GLN A 12 0.86 18.69 6.55
N ASN A 13 0.33 19.67 5.81
CA ASN A 13 -0.64 19.44 4.75
C ASN A 13 -0.10 18.53 3.63
N VAL A 14 1.17 18.68 3.25
CA VAL A 14 1.81 17.85 2.22
C VAL A 14 2.00 16.41 2.70
N LEU A 15 2.40 16.22 3.97
CA LEU A 15 2.54 14.89 4.56
C LEU A 15 1.19 14.18 4.70
N GLU A 16 0.18 14.88 5.20
CA GLU A 16 -1.17 14.34 5.39
C GLU A 16 -1.78 13.94 4.05
N LYS A 17 -1.72 14.81 3.03
CA LYS A 17 -2.15 14.47 1.66
C LYS A 17 -1.40 13.24 1.12
N ARG A 18 -0.08 13.18 1.26
CA ARG A 18 0.71 12.05 0.75
C ARG A 18 0.33 10.73 1.43
N ASN A 19 0.11 10.76 2.73
CA ASN A 19 -0.31 9.60 3.49
C ASN A 19 -1.72 9.15 3.08
N GLU A 20 -2.66 10.08 2.99
CA GLU A 20 -4.03 9.82 2.53
C GLU A 20 -4.05 9.18 1.14
N TRP A 21 -3.25 9.72 0.21
CA TRP A 21 -3.09 9.15 -1.14
C TRP A 21 -2.56 7.71 -1.10
N THR A 22 -1.53 7.44 -0.29
CA THR A 22 -0.94 6.10 -0.17
C THR A 22 -1.95 5.11 0.43
N PHE A 23 -2.64 5.51 1.49
CA PHE A 23 -3.69 4.71 2.12
C PHE A 23 -4.84 4.42 1.15
N ARG A 24 -5.30 5.42 0.40
CA ARG A 24 -6.38 5.29 -0.58
C ARG A 24 -6.00 4.34 -1.72
N VAL A 25 -4.78 4.45 -2.24
CA VAL A 25 -4.29 3.58 -3.32
C VAL A 25 -4.24 2.12 -2.83
N GLN A 26 -3.59 1.86 -1.68
CA GLN A 26 -3.43 0.48 -1.19
C GLN A 26 -4.75 -0.16 -0.74
N SER A 27 -5.64 0.60 -0.11
CA SER A 27 -6.99 0.10 0.22
C SER A 27 -7.82 -0.24 -1.02
N THR A 28 -7.69 0.55 -2.10
CA THR A 28 -8.36 0.25 -3.38
C THR A 28 -7.79 -1.02 -4.01
N PHE A 29 -6.47 -1.18 -4.03
CA PHE A 29 -5.83 -2.42 -4.49
C PHE A 29 -6.29 -3.64 -3.71
N LEU A 30 -6.37 -3.53 -2.38
CA LEU A 30 -6.84 -4.59 -1.49
C LEU A 30 -8.30 -4.98 -1.78
N ALA A 31 -9.17 -4.00 -2.00
CA ALA A 31 -10.58 -4.23 -2.32
C ALA A 31 -10.75 -4.94 -3.67
N VAL A 32 -9.97 -4.53 -4.68
CA VAL A 32 -9.99 -5.15 -6.02
C VAL A 32 -9.47 -6.59 -5.96
N ALA A 33 -8.32 -6.82 -5.29
CA ALA A 33 -7.76 -8.15 -5.11
C ALA A 33 -8.76 -9.09 -4.41
N SER A 34 -9.36 -8.64 -3.30
CA SER A 34 -10.36 -9.42 -2.56
C SER A 34 -11.62 -9.73 -3.38
N ALA A 35 -12.10 -8.79 -4.19
CA ALA A 35 -13.23 -9.02 -5.10
C ALA A 35 -12.89 -10.07 -6.17
N MET A 36 -11.69 -9.98 -6.75
CA MET A 36 -11.22 -10.95 -7.74
C MET A 36 -11.03 -12.34 -7.13
N PHE A 37 -10.51 -12.44 -5.91
CA PHE A 37 -10.44 -13.68 -5.15
C PHE A 37 -11.81 -14.34 -5.00
N ALA A 38 -12.83 -13.58 -4.59
CA ALA A 38 -14.19 -14.09 -4.42
C ALA A 38 -14.78 -14.61 -5.74
N VAL A 39 -14.52 -13.91 -6.85
CA VAL A 39 -14.93 -14.34 -8.19
C VAL A 39 -14.21 -15.64 -8.60
N ILE A 40 -12.89 -15.73 -8.40
CA ILE A 40 -12.11 -16.94 -8.72
C ILE A 40 -12.60 -18.14 -7.91
N VAL A 41 -12.82 -17.99 -6.60
CA VAL A 41 -13.33 -19.05 -5.73
C VAL A 41 -14.71 -19.52 -6.18
N SER A 42 -15.59 -18.58 -6.54
CA SER A 42 -16.93 -18.90 -7.05
C SER A 42 -16.86 -19.70 -8.35
N LEU A 43 -16.03 -19.28 -9.31
CA LEU A 43 -15.86 -19.96 -10.59
C LEU A 43 -15.23 -21.37 -10.46
N ASN A 44 -14.28 -21.54 -9.53
CA ASN A 44 -13.61 -22.81 -9.30
C ASN A 44 -14.57 -23.92 -8.80
N SER A 45 -15.64 -23.56 -8.08
CA SER A 45 -16.64 -24.51 -7.61
C SER A 45 -17.51 -25.12 -8.72
N SER A 46 -17.54 -24.49 -9.91
CA SER A 46 -18.46 -24.85 -10.99
C SER A 46 -17.79 -25.58 -12.17
N SER A 47 -16.46 -25.62 -12.26
CA SER A 47 -15.76 -26.07 -13.49
C SER A 47 -15.15 -27.46 -13.38
N THR A 48 -15.45 -28.33 -14.36
CA THR A 48 -14.75 -29.59 -14.65
C THR A 48 -13.48 -29.30 -15.45
N ASP A 49 -12.55 -28.53 -14.86
CA ASP A 49 -11.38 -28.00 -15.55
C ASP A 49 -10.23 -29.02 -15.64
N SER A 50 -9.42 -28.93 -16.71
CA SER A 50 -8.20 -29.72 -16.88
C SER A 50 -7.18 -29.46 -15.75
N THR A 51 -6.30 -30.41 -15.46
CA THR A 51 -5.29 -30.29 -14.40
C THR A 51 -4.40 -29.06 -14.56
N CYS A 52 -4.08 -28.66 -15.79
CA CYS A 52 -3.28 -27.47 -16.09
C CYS A 52 -3.99 -26.16 -15.70
N SER A 53 -5.27 -26.03 -16.06
CA SER A 53 -6.10 -24.88 -15.66
C SER A 53 -6.29 -24.77 -14.14
N ARG A 54 -6.37 -25.91 -13.43
CA ARG A 54 -6.43 -25.92 -11.95
C ARG A 54 -5.13 -25.44 -11.31
N ILE A 55 -3.98 -25.82 -11.86
CA ILE A 55 -2.66 -25.38 -11.37
C ILE A 55 -2.48 -23.88 -11.60
N LEU A 56 -2.81 -23.37 -12.80
CA LEU A 56 -2.75 -21.94 -13.10
C LEU A 56 -3.65 -21.12 -12.16
N LEU A 57 -4.85 -21.61 -11.89
CA LEU A 57 -5.79 -20.96 -10.97
C LEU A 57 -5.27 -20.98 -9.52
N ALA A 58 -4.66 -22.09 -9.07
CA ALA A 58 -4.03 -22.15 -7.75
C ALA A 58 -2.86 -21.16 -7.61
N ILE A 59 -2.03 -21.03 -8.65
CA ILE A 59 -0.93 -20.05 -8.69
C ILE A 59 -1.49 -18.62 -8.63
N ALA A 60 -2.54 -18.31 -9.39
CA ALA A 60 -3.18 -16.99 -9.36
C ALA A 60 -3.73 -16.66 -7.97
N VAL A 61 -4.38 -17.62 -7.30
CA VAL A 61 -4.87 -17.46 -5.92
C VAL A 61 -3.74 -17.21 -4.93
N LEU A 62 -2.63 -17.96 -5.04
CA LEU A 62 -1.45 -17.74 -4.18
C LEU A 62 -0.84 -16.35 -4.36
N LEU A 63 -0.74 -15.88 -5.61
CA LEU A 63 -0.24 -14.54 -5.93
C LEU A 63 -1.17 -13.43 -5.41
N ASP A 64 -2.48 -13.66 -5.44
CA ASP A 64 -3.48 -12.73 -4.91
C ASP A 64 -3.38 -12.61 -3.38
N ILE A 65 -3.28 -13.75 -2.67
CA ILE A 65 -3.07 -13.77 -1.21
C ILE A 65 -1.75 -13.06 -0.84
N LEU A 66 -0.67 -13.28 -1.60
CA LEU A 66 0.59 -12.58 -1.39
C LEU A 66 0.45 -11.07 -1.64
N CYS A 67 -0.30 -10.67 -2.67
CA CYS A 67 -0.59 -9.26 -2.95
C CYS A 67 -1.36 -8.59 -1.82
N ILE A 68 -2.37 -9.27 -1.28
CA ILE A 68 -3.17 -8.82 -0.13
C ILE A 68 -2.29 -8.68 1.10
N LEU A 69 -1.42 -9.67 1.36
CA LEU A 69 -0.51 -9.66 2.51
C LEU A 69 0.49 -8.49 2.44
N PHE A 70 1.16 -8.31 1.30
CA PHE A 70 2.12 -7.20 1.13
C PHE A 70 1.44 -5.84 1.17
N SER A 71 0.26 -5.69 0.55
CA SER A 71 -0.52 -4.45 0.65
C SER A 71 -0.93 -4.14 2.10
N SER A 72 -1.33 -5.16 2.85
CA SER A 72 -1.73 -5.00 4.26
C SER A 72 -0.55 -4.63 5.16
N ILE A 73 0.62 -5.25 4.95
CA ILE A 73 1.85 -4.91 5.68
C ILE A 73 2.28 -3.48 5.38
N SER A 74 2.26 -3.09 4.10
CA SER A 74 2.62 -1.73 3.68
C SER A 74 1.66 -0.69 4.27
N LEU A 75 0.35 -0.98 4.32
CA LEU A 75 -0.65 -0.13 4.96
C LEU A 75 -0.42 0.00 6.48
N TYR A 76 -0.07 -1.12 7.13
CA TYR A 76 0.21 -1.17 8.56
C TYR A 76 1.46 -0.36 8.91
N GLU A 77 2.55 -0.54 8.18
CA GLU A 77 3.78 0.24 8.37
C GLU A 77 3.53 1.74 8.12
N ASN A 78 2.78 2.09 7.08
CA ASN A 78 2.43 3.49 6.80
C ASN A 78 1.61 4.11 7.94
N LYS A 79 0.70 3.34 8.57
CA LYS A 79 -0.06 3.81 9.75
C LYS A 79 0.84 4.01 10.97
N VAL A 80 1.72 3.04 11.26
CA VAL A 80 2.65 3.10 12.40
C VAL A 80 3.65 4.24 12.24
N GLU A 81 4.15 4.46 11.02
CA GLU A 81 5.08 5.53 10.72
C GLU A 81 4.38 6.90 10.81
N ASN A 82 3.16 7.02 10.27
CA ASN A 82 2.38 8.24 10.39
C ASN A 82 2.07 8.62 11.84
N ASP A 83 1.77 7.65 12.70
CA ASP A 83 1.52 7.88 14.13
C ASP A 83 2.78 8.41 14.85
N LYS A 84 3.94 7.81 14.55
CA LYS A 84 5.25 8.25 15.08
C LYS A 84 5.64 9.65 14.58
N THR A 85 5.45 9.92 13.29
CA THR A 85 5.77 11.22 12.68
C THR A 85 4.84 12.30 13.21
N ALA A 86 3.54 12.01 13.41
CA ALA A 86 2.60 12.94 14.03
C ALA A 86 3.02 13.28 15.46
N HIS A 87 3.30 12.28 16.29
CA HIS A 87 3.74 12.50 17.68
C HIS A 87 5.04 13.30 17.76
N THR A 88 6.02 13.00 16.91
CA THR A 88 7.29 13.73 16.86
C THR A 88 7.10 15.18 16.40
N CYS A 89 6.17 15.41 15.46
CA CYS A 89 5.83 16.75 14.99
C CYS A 89 5.13 17.57 16.08
N TYR A 90 4.13 17.01 16.77
CA TYR A 90 3.46 17.67 17.90
C TYR A 90 4.44 18.01 19.03
N HIS A 91 5.29 17.07 19.44
CA HIS A 91 6.28 17.30 20.49
C HIS A 91 7.28 18.40 20.12
N ARG A 92 7.73 18.47 18.86
CA ARG A 92 8.64 19.55 18.43
C ARG A 92 7.97 20.91 18.29
N ILE A 93 6.69 20.94 17.93
CA ILE A 93 5.90 22.18 17.91
C ILE A 93 5.68 22.68 19.34
N GLU A 94 5.40 21.78 20.29
CA GLU A 94 5.30 22.12 21.71
C GLU A 94 6.62 22.70 22.25
N GLN A 95 7.76 22.07 21.95
CA GLN A 95 9.08 22.59 22.31
C GLN A 95 9.40 23.95 21.65
N TYR A 96 8.98 24.16 20.40
CA TYR A 96 9.14 25.46 19.72
C TYR A 96 8.35 26.57 20.41
N ILE A 97 7.12 26.28 20.83
CA ILE A 97 6.24 27.24 21.52
C ILE A 97 6.73 27.54 22.94
N HIS A 98 7.36 26.58 23.62
CA HIS A 98 7.81 26.73 25.01
C HIS A 98 9.25 27.24 25.17
N GLU A 99 10.17 26.88 24.29
CA GLU A 99 11.61 27.11 24.49
C GLU A 99 12.28 28.04 23.44
N ASP A 100 11.54 28.60 22.47
CA ASP A 100 12.09 29.46 21.40
C ASP A 100 13.27 28.79 20.61
N VAL A 101 13.33 27.45 20.63
CA VAL A 101 14.39 26.67 19.96
C VAL A 101 14.14 26.63 18.46
N SER A 102 15.15 26.91 17.64
CA SER A 102 15.02 26.92 16.18
C SER A 102 14.49 25.58 15.63
N LEU A 103 13.34 25.64 14.96
CA LEU A 103 12.71 24.49 14.33
C LEU A 103 13.53 24.05 13.11
N ASP A 104 14.35 23.01 13.26
CA ASP A 104 15.13 22.48 12.16
C ASP A 104 14.26 21.64 11.21
N ILE A 105 13.77 22.28 10.14
CA ILE A 105 12.92 21.69 9.09
C ILE A 105 13.60 20.48 8.42
N LEU A 106 14.94 20.47 8.35
CA LEU A 106 15.70 19.37 7.76
C LEU A 106 15.55 18.09 8.60
N SER A 107 15.48 18.24 9.91
CA SER A 107 15.26 17.12 10.84
C SER A 107 13.80 16.62 10.85
N LEU A 108 12.83 17.48 10.51
CA LEU A 108 11.44 17.08 10.24
C LEU A 108 11.34 16.29 8.93
N HIS A 109 12.11 16.70 7.91
CA HIS A 109 12.20 15.99 6.64
C HIS A 109 12.87 14.62 6.77
N LYS A 110 13.91 14.53 7.60
CA LYS A 110 14.61 13.27 7.89
C LYS A 110 13.77 12.27 8.69
N GLY A 111 12.77 12.73 9.44
CA GLY A 111 11.78 11.88 10.10
C GLY A 111 10.73 11.25 9.17
N SER A 112 10.79 11.56 7.87
CA SER A 112 9.97 10.99 6.80
C SER A 112 10.80 10.08 5.88
N GLU A 113 11.90 9.51 6.38
CA GLU A 113 12.53 8.38 5.68
C GLU A 113 11.66 7.14 5.86
N ARG A 114 10.75 6.95 4.90
CA ARG A 114 9.95 5.72 4.73
C ARG A 114 10.82 4.51 4.97
N GLY A 115 10.37 3.63 5.86
CA GLY A 115 11.09 2.40 6.19
C GLY A 115 11.52 1.64 4.92
N LYS A 116 12.76 1.14 4.88
CA LYS A 116 13.25 0.34 3.73
C LYS A 116 12.35 -0.88 3.46
N LEU A 117 11.72 -1.41 4.51
CA LEU A 117 10.74 -2.49 4.42
C LEU A 117 9.45 -2.04 3.72
N PHE A 118 8.92 -0.85 4.04
CA PHE A 118 7.73 -0.29 3.39
C PHE A 118 7.92 -0.16 1.88
N LEU A 119 9.03 0.43 1.45
CA LEU A 119 9.35 0.60 0.02
C LEU A 119 9.53 -0.73 -0.71
N PHE A 120 10.14 -1.71 -0.03
CA PHE A 120 10.30 -3.05 -0.58
C PHE A 120 8.93 -3.72 -0.73
N CYS A 121 8.13 -3.71 0.33
CA CYS A 121 6.80 -4.32 0.38
C CYS A 121 5.84 -3.70 -0.65
N GLU A 122 5.87 -2.38 -0.80
CA GLU A 122 5.10 -1.65 -1.80
C GLU A 122 5.48 -2.08 -3.23
N LYS A 123 6.78 -2.16 -3.54
CA LYS A 123 7.26 -2.63 -4.85
C LYS A 123 6.86 -4.07 -5.14
N TRP A 124 7.00 -4.97 -4.16
CA TRP A 124 6.61 -6.37 -4.33
C TRP A 124 5.10 -6.55 -4.45
N SER A 125 4.31 -5.73 -3.77
CA SER A 125 2.86 -5.72 -3.94
C SER A 125 2.48 -5.38 -5.38
N TYR A 126 3.04 -4.32 -5.98
CA TYR A 126 2.77 -3.96 -7.37
C TYR A 126 3.21 -5.03 -8.37
N ILE A 127 4.40 -5.62 -8.17
CA ILE A 127 4.89 -6.71 -9.02
C ILE A 127 3.97 -7.93 -8.92
N SER A 128 3.56 -8.32 -7.70
CA SER A 128 2.65 -9.43 -7.46
C SER A 128 1.29 -9.21 -8.12
N PHE A 129 0.74 -7.99 -7.99
CA PHE A 129 -0.52 -7.63 -8.62
C PHE A 129 -0.45 -7.71 -10.16
N PHE A 130 0.64 -7.22 -10.75
CA PHE A 130 0.83 -7.31 -12.20
C PHE A 130 0.90 -8.77 -12.68
N ILE A 131 1.69 -9.61 -12.01
CA ILE A 131 1.80 -11.03 -12.34
C ILE A 131 0.44 -11.74 -12.15
N PHE A 132 -0.32 -11.39 -11.12
CA PHE A 132 -1.67 -11.89 -10.89
C PHE A 132 -2.61 -11.59 -12.07
N ILE A 133 -2.64 -10.34 -12.54
CA ILE A 133 -3.44 -9.95 -13.71
C ILE A 133 -3.01 -10.73 -14.96
N CYS A 134 -1.70 -10.89 -15.20
CA CYS A 134 -1.19 -11.69 -16.30
C CYS A 134 -1.59 -13.17 -16.20
N ALA A 135 -1.51 -13.77 -15.02
CA ALA A 135 -1.91 -15.16 -14.81
C ALA A 135 -3.42 -15.35 -15.05
N LEU A 136 -4.23 -14.39 -14.60
CA LEU A 136 -5.68 -14.36 -14.84
C LEU A 136 -6.03 -14.22 -16.33
N THR A 137 -5.35 -13.33 -17.06
CA THR A 137 -5.61 -13.16 -18.49
C THR A 137 -5.20 -14.41 -19.28
N ILE A 138 -4.09 -15.05 -18.91
CA ILE A 138 -3.68 -16.34 -19.50
C ILE A 138 -4.71 -17.43 -19.19
N TYR A 139 -5.20 -17.53 -17.95
CA TYR A 139 -6.27 -18.48 -17.59
C TYR A 139 -7.55 -18.22 -18.39
N ALA A 140 -8.00 -16.96 -18.49
CA ALA A 140 -9.19 -16.58 -19.25
C ALA A 140 -9.03 -16.90 -20.74
N LEU A 141 -7.88 -16.59 -21.34
CA LEU A 141 -7.57 -16.92 -22.73
C LEU A 141 -7.53 -18.43 -22.94
N HIS A 142 -6.86 -19.17 -22.06
CA HIS A 142 -6.79 -20.63 -22.15
C HIS A 142 -8.19 -21.25 -22.07
N LYS A 143 -9.05 -20.77 -21.16
CA LYS A 143 -10.43 -21.25 -21.03
C LYS A 143 -11.32 -20.85 -22.22
N PHE A 144 -11.12 -19.66 -22.79
CA PHE A 144 -11.86 -19.19 -23.96
C PHE A 144 -11.43 -19.90 -25.25
N LEU A 145 -10.14 -20.24 -25.39
CA LEU A 145 -9.57 -20.85 -26.59
C LEU A 145 -9.76 -22.38 -26.64
N LEU A 146 -10.07 -23.02 -25.49
CA LEU A 146 -10.40 -24.44 -25.36
C LEU A 146 -11.91 -24.72 -25.27
N MET A 147 -12.74 -23.70 -25.42
CA MET A 147 -14.21 -23.79 -25.53
C MET A 147 -14.62 -23.81 -27.00
#